data_AF-A0A4D8S1K1-F1
#
_entry.id   AF-A0A4D8S1K1-F1
#
_cell.length_a   1.000
_cell.length_b   1.000
_cell.length_c   1.000
_cell.angle_alpha   90.00
_cell.angle_beta   90.00
_cell.angle_gamma   90.00
#
_symmetry.space_group_name_H-M   'P 1'
#
loop_
_entity.id
_entity.type
_entity.pdbx_description
1 polymer ?
#
loop_
_entity_poly.entity_id
_entity_poly.type
_entity_poly.pdbx_seq_one_letter_code
_entity_poly.pdbx_strand_id
1 'polypeptide(L)'
;MTIYPAIYQHRVEAGLWPTRDRIVLKHWEAWTPDPDEQQPPAPALSLDGWITTRHPRKTFGAGGLLSNFGAADGSRMWVHTGPRRPQARTLFDCDLRSFFVVHAPASGPPELLLEGSYGPPATARRCGVLTRIKEELLFAWSLATASTPNPYQQQLAARNAIKNQTAQKEWAKNLKPGGGITPAIETVR
;
A
#
# COMPACT_ATOMS: atom_id res chain seq x y z
N MET A 1 3.76 8.93 -8.23
CA MET A 1 2.70 7.99 -8.65
C MET A 1 2.37 8.34 -10.07
N THR A 2 2.47 7.36 -10.96
CA THR A 2 2.19 7.51 -12.38
C THR A 2 0.86 6.85 -12.68
N ILE A 3 0.01 7.54 -13.45
CA ILE A 3 -1.21 6.96 -14.02
C ILE A 3 -0.88 6.66 -15.48
N TYR A 4 -1.19 5.47 -15.95
CA TYR A 4 -1.06 5.10 -17.37
C TYR A 4 -2.44 5.21 -18.03
N PRO A 5 -2.78 6.32 -18.71
CA PRO A 5 -4.17 6.58 -19.11
C PRO A 5 -4.73 5.53 -20.06
N ALA A 6 -3.93 5.06 -21.02
CA ALA A 6 -4.33 4.02 -21.96
C ALA A 6 -4.60 2.67 -21.27
N ILE A 7 -3.74 2.26 -20.34
CA ILE A 7 -3.91 1.01 -19.58
C ILE A 7 -5.12 1.13 -18.64
N TYR A 8 -5.27 2.29 -17.99
CA TYR A 8 -6.40 2.58 -17.13
C TYR A 8 -7.72 2.45 -17.90
N GLN A 9 -7.82 3.13 -19.05
CA GLN A 9 -9.00 3.10 -19.89
C GLN A 9 -9.30 1.68 -20.39
N HIS A 10 -8.29 0.99 -20.93
CA HIS A 10 -8.42 -0.40 -21.36
C HIS A 10 -8.94 -1.31 -20.24
N ARG A 11 -8.41 -1.20 -19.02
CA ARG A 11 -8.88 -2.00 -17.89
C ARG A 11 -10.32 -1.71 -17.50
N VAL A 12 -10.76 -0.45 -17.59
CA VAL A 12 -12.16 -0.07 -17.34
C VAL A 12 -13.08 -0.63 -18.42
N GLU A 13 -12.72 -0.48 -19.69
CA GLU A 13 -13.51 -0.95 -20.84
C GLU A 13 -13.61 -2.49 -20.88
N ALA A 14 -12.51 -3.18 -20.60
CA ALA A 14 -12.45 -4.65 -20.56
C ALA A 14 -12.99 -5.26 -19.25
N GLY A 15 -13.44 -4.45 -18.29
CA GLY A 15 -13.94 -4.94 -17.00
C GLY A 15 -12.86 -5.63 -16.14
N LEU A 16 -11.58 -5.30 -16.33
CA LEU A 16 -10.44 -5.82 -15.60
C LEU A 16 -10.28 -5.09 -14.25
N TRP A 17 -11.24 -5.33 -13.37
CA TRP A 17 -11.39 -4.64 -12.10
C TRP A 17 -10.22 -4.84 -11.14
N PRO A 18 -10.05 -3.93 -10.16
CA PRO A 18 -9.00 -4.05 -9.17
C PRO A 18 -9.05 -5.38 -8.40
N THR A 19 -7.92 -6.05 -8.27
CA THR A 19 -7.82 -7.28 -7.45
C THR A 19 -7.13 -7.04 -6.12
N ARG A 20 -7.68 -7.60 -5.04
CA ARG A 20 -7.05 -7.59 -3.70
C ARG A 20 -6.57 -8.98 -3.28
N ASP A 21 -6.78 -9.99 -4.13
CA ASP A 21 -6.39 -11.35 -3.84
C ASP A 21 -4.88 -11.48 -3.98
N ARG A 22 -4.21 -11.74 -2.85
CA ARG A 22 -2.76 -11.85 -2.78
C ARG A 22 -2.23 -13.07 -3.55
N ILE A 23 -3.03 -14.12 -3.68
CA ILE A 23 -2.65 -15.33 -4.42
C ILE A 23 -2.62 -15.01 -5.91
N VAL A 24 -3.67 -14.37 -6.42
CA VAL A 24 -3.73 -13.92 -7.83
C VAL A 24 -2.58 -12.96 -8.14
N LEU A 25 -2.37 -11.97 -7.27
CA LEU A 25 -1.29 -10.99 -7.45
C LEU A 25 0.10 -11.61 -7.39
N LYS A 26 0.29 -12.64 -6.56
CA LYS A 26 1.56 -13.38 -6.55
C LYS A 26 1.81 -14.12 -7.86
N HIS A 27 0.76 -14.68 -8.47
CA HIS A 27 0.89 -15.30 -9.79
C HIS A 27 1.20 -14.27 -10.87
N TRP A 28 0.57 -13.10 -10.82
CA TRP A 28 0.85 -12.01 -11.78
C TRP A 28 2.32 -11.55 -11.70
N GLU A 29 2.86 -11.35 -10.51
CA GLU A 29 4.25 -10.93 -10.32
C GLU A 29 5.28 -12.03 -10.60
N ALA A 30 4.84 -13.30 -10.64
CA ALA A 30 5.68 -14.44 -11.01
C ALA A 30 5.53 -14.83 -12.49
N TRP A 31 4.70 -14.12 -13.25
CA TRP A 31 4.41 -14.44 -14.64
C TRP A 31 5.65 -14.25 -15.51
N THR A 32 5.98 -15.29 -16.28
CA THR A 32 6.97 -15.25 -17.35
C THR A 32 6.26 -15.30 -18.70
N PRO A 33 6.79 -14.64 -19.75
CA PRO A 33 6.17 -14.64 -21.06
C PRO A 33 6.22 -16.04 -21.70
N ASP A 34 5.21 -16.85 -21.40
CA ASP A 34 4.83 -18.02 -22.19
C ASP A 34 3.79 -17.61 -23.25
N PRO A 35 3.67 -18.35 -24.37
CA PRO A 35 3.17 -17.76 -25.61
C PRO A 35 1.77 -17.15 -25.57
N ASP A 36 0.72 -17.72 -24.95
CA ASP A 36 -0.62 -17.30 -25.43
C ASP A 36 -1.81 -17.10 -24.47
N GLU A 37 -1.84 -17.46 -23.18
CA GLU A 37 -3.18 -17.43 -22.52
C GLU A 37 -3.38 -16.77 -21.15
N GLN A 38 -2.36 -16.31 -20.42
CA GLN A 38 -2.61 -15.72 -19.08
C GLN A 38 -1.69 -14.55 -18.73
N GLN A 39 -1.47 -13.63 -19.68
CA GLN A 39 -0.75 -12.40 -19.34
C GLN A 39 -1.53 -11.62 -18.26
N PRO A 40 -0.90 -11.30 -17.12
CA PRO A 40 -1.56 -10.51 -16.10
C PRO A 40 -1.85 -9.09 -16.61
N PRO A 41 -2.96 -8.46 -16.20
CA PRO A 41 -3.23 -7.07 -16.56
C PRO A 41 -2.07 -6.17 -16.13
N ALA A 42 -1.63 -5.29 -17.02
CA ALA A 42 -0.66 -4.26 -16.66
C ALA A 42 -1.20 -3.35 -15.53
N PRO A 43 -0.33 -2.74 -14.70
CA PRO A 43 -0.78 -1.84 -13.65
C PRO A 43 -1.37 -0.58 -14.29
N ALA A 44 -2.59 -0.20 -13.90
CA ALA A 44 -3.20 1.06 -14.36
C ALA A 44 -2.55 2.29 -13.70
N LEU A 45 -2.05 2.11 -12.48
CA LEU A 45 -1.29 3.09 -11.73
C LEU A 45 -0.04 2.42 -11.18
N SER A 46 1.10 3.11 -11.26
CA SER A 46 2.37 2.68 -10.68
C SER A 46 2.74 3.56 -9.49
N LEU A 47 3.23 2.91 -8.44
CA LEU A 47 3.91 3.59 -7.35
C LEU A 47 5.37 3.82 -7.75
N ASP A 48 5.74 5.03 -8.17
CA ASP A 48 7.12 5.38 -8.57
C ASP A 48 8.08 5.64 -7.39
N GLY A 49 7.77 5.15 -6.20
CA GLY A 49 8.60 5.35 -5.02
C GLY A 49 7.81 5.87 -3.83
N TRP A 50 8.54 6.16 -2.76
CA TRP A 50 7.96 6.65 -1.52
C TRP A 50 8.97 7.43 -0.70
N ILE A 51 8.44 8.30 0.16
CA ILE A 51 9.19 9.15 1.08
C ILE A 51 8.69 8.88 2.49
N THR A 52 9.59 8.78 3.47
CA THR A 52 9.22 8.65 4.87
C THR A 52 10.09 9.50 5.78
N THR A 53 9.51 9.94 6.90
CA THR A 53 10.25 10.53 8.03
C THR A 53 10.46 9.52 9.16
N ARG A 54 9.84 8.33 9.09
CA ARG A 54 10.02 7.29 10.12
C ARG A 54 11.43 6.73 10.06
N HIS A 55 11.98 6.47 11.25
CA HIS A 55 13.31 5.89 11.40
C HIS A 55 13.48 4.59 10.59
N PRO A 56 14.58 4.42 9.81
CA PRO A 56 14.74 3.33 8.85
C PRO A 56 14.56 1.94 9.45
N ARG A 57 15.06 1.69 10.67
CA ARG A 57 14.86 0.40 11.36
C ARG A 57 13.39 0.01 11.56
N LYS A 58 12.49 0.99 11.79
CA LYS A 58 11.05 0.74 11.94
C LYS A 58 10.32 0.59 10.60
N THR A 59 10.97 0.97 9.51
CA THR A 59 10.35 1.06 8.19
C THR A 59 10.85 -0.05 7.25
N PHE A 60 12.13 -0.44 7.34
CA PHE A 60 12.78 -1.39 6.42
C PHE A 60 13.70 -2.41 7.13
N GLY A 61 13.61 -2.56 8.45
CA GLY A 61 14.27 -3.67 9.16
C GLY A 61 13.74 -5.04 8.72
N ALA A 62 14.24 -6.15 9.30
CA ALA A 62 13.65 -7.47 9.05
C ALA A 62 12.16 -7.44 9.42
N GLY A 63 11.27 -7.63 8.43
CA GLY A 63 9.81 -7.49 8.60
C GLY A 63 9.29 -6.05 8.52
N GLY A 64 10.12 -5.07 8.16
CA GLY A 64 9.74 -3.68 8.01
C GLY A 64 8.75 -3.49 6.86
N LEU A 65 7.66 -2.77 7.14
CA LEU A 65 6.49 -2.61 6.27
C LEU A 65 6.84 -2.22 4.83
N LEU A 66 7.92 -1.45 4.61
CA LEU A 66 8.26 -0.89 3.30
C LEU A 66 9.53 -1.48 2.66
N SER A 67 10.19 -2.44 3.31
CA SER A 67 11.45 -3.04 2.84
C SER A 67 11.37 -3.69 1.45
N ASN A 68 10.18 -4.18 1.09
CA ASN A 68 9.90 -4.85 -0.18
C ASN A 68 9.08 -4.00 -1.16
N PHE A 69 8.83 -2.73 -0.84
CA PHE A 69 8.15 -1.81 -1.74
C PHE A 69 9.17 -1.25 -2.73
N GLY A 70 9.30 -1.95 -3.84
CA GLY A 70 10.02 -1.50 -5.02
C GLY A 70 9.00 -1.08 -6.08
N ALA A 71 9.08 0.19 -6.47
CA ALA A 71 8.56 0.67 -7.74
C ALA A 71 9.39 0.08 -8.89
N ALA A 72 8.82 -0.12 -10.09
CA ALA A 72 9.60 -0.52 -11.26
C ALA A 72 10.71 0.50 -11.62
N ASP A 73 10.44 1.80 -11.41
CA ASP A 73 11.36 2.90 -11.79
C ASP A 73 11.73 3.83 -10.61
N GLY A 74 11.28 3.52 -9.40
CA GLY A 74 11.11 4.54 -8.36
C GLY A 74 12.15 4.64 -7.27
N SER A 75 12.32 5.86 -6.75
CA SER A 75 13.24 6.19 -5.65
C SER A 75 12.64 5.87 -4.28
N ARG A 76 13.51 5.50 -3.34
CA ARG A 76 13.13 5.28 -1.94
C ARG A 76 13.87 6.27 -1.06
N MET A 77 13.15 7.13 -0.35
CA MET A 77 13.76 8.24 0.37
C MET A 77 13.40 8.22 1.86
N TRP A 78 14.43 8.34 2.70
CA TRP A 78 14.27 8.69 4.10
C TRP A 78 14.69 10.14 4.34
N VAL A 79 13.76 10.93 4.88
CA VAL A 79 13.99 12.31 5.30
C VAL A 79 14.14 12.32 6.81
N HIS A 80 15.36 12.54 7.29
CA HIS A 80 15.65 12.72 8.69
C HIS A 80 15.47 14.18 9.08
N THR A 81 14.53 14.47 9.97
CA THR A 81 14.23 15.84 10.42
C THR A 81 14.85 16.18 11.79
N GLY A 82 15.64 15.26 12.36
CA GLY A 82 16.26 15.47 13.66
C GLY A 82 17.30 16.61 13.65
N PRO A 83 17.56 17.24 14.81
CA PRO A 83 18.46 18.38 14.90
C PRO A 83 19.93 18.03 14.62
N ARG A 84 20.30 16.75 14.78
CA ARG A 84 21.64 16.23 14.49
C ARG A 84 21.58 15.32 13.27
N ARG A 85 22.68 15.23 12.53
CA ARG A 85 22.85 14.26 11.43
C ARG A 85 22.60 12.82 11.92
N PRO A 86 22.08 11.93 11.05
CA PRO A 86 21.99 10.51 11.35
C PRO A 86 23.34 9.90 11.72
N GLN A 87 23.32 8.88 12.57
CA GLN A 87 24.53 8.13 12.91
C GLN A 87 25.08 7.39 11.69
N ALA A 88 26.41 7.27 11.61
CA ALA A 88 27.09 6.58 10.51
C ALA A 88 26.57 5.15 10.26
N ARG A 89 26.26 4.40 11.33
CA ARG A 89 25.65 3.07 11.21
C ARG A 89 24.30 3.09 10.48
N THR A 90 23.47 4.09 10.74
CA THR A 90 22.17 4.24 10.06
C THR A 90 22.36 4.60 8.59
N LEU A 91 23.34 5.46 8.28
CA LEU A 91 23.70 5.79 6.90
C LEU A 91 24.18 4.54 6.15
N PHE A 92 25.09 3.76 6.75
CA PHE A 92 25.54 2.49 6.18
C PHE A 92 24.39 1.51 5.90
N ASP A 93 23.45 1.36 6.84
CA ASP A 93 22.27 0.52 6.65
C ASP A 93 21.37 1.01 5.49
N CYS A 94 21.27 2.32 5.29
CA CYS A 94 20.51 2.92 4.21
C CYS A 94 21.20 2.73 2.86
N ASP A 95 22.51 2.92 2.81
CA ASP A 95 23.36 2.75 1.62
C ASP A 95 23.31 1.31 1.10
N LEU A 96 23.48 0.32 1.99
CA LEU A 96 23.36 -1.11 1.65
C LEU A 96 22.01 -1.48 1.01
N ARG A 97 20.96 -0.69 1.27
CA ARG A 97 19.60 -0.91 0.76
C ARG A 97 19.24 0.08 -0.36
N SER A 98 20.19 0.92 -0.77
CA SER A 98 20.10 1.92 -1.83
C SER A 98 19.01 2.98 -1.61
N PHE A 99 18.92 3.50 -0.39
CA PHE A 99 18.03 4.60 -0.05
C PHE A 99 18.67 5.96 -0.30
N PHE A 100 17.87 6.90 -0.81
CA PHE A 100 18.19 8.31 -0.69
C PHE A 100 18.04 8.72 0.78
N VAL A 101 19.03 9.40 1.33
CA VAL A 101 18.96 9.95 2.69
C VAL A 101 19.13 11.45 2.65
N VAL A 102 18.06 12.16 3.02
CA VAL A 102 18.06 13.62 3.15
C VAL A 102 18.05 13.96 4.63
N HIS A 103 18.95 14.82 5.07
CA HIS A 103 18.88 15.45 6.38
C HIS A 103 18.27 16.84 6.22
N ALA A 104 17.09 17.04 6.80
CA ALA A 104 16.34 18.29 6.74
C ALA A 104 16.05 18.79 8.16
N PRO A 105 17.05 19.33 8.88
CA PRO A 105 16.84 19.87 10.22
C PRO A 105 16.01 21.16 10.15
N ALA A 106 15.23 21.45 11.19
CA ALA A 106 14.43 22.68 11.24
C ALA A 106 15.27 23.98 11.24
N SER A 107 16.53 23.89 11.64
CA SER A 107 17.44 25.04 11.84
C SER A 107 18.34 25.34 10.64
N GLY A 108 18.22 24.63 9.52
CA GLY A 108 19.16 24.77 8.41
C GLY A 108 18.63 24.22 7.09
N PRO A 109 19.37 24.44 5.99
CA PRO A 109 18.96 23.93 4.68
C PRO A 109 19.01 22.40 4.66
N PRO A 110 18.12 21.75 3.88
CA PRO A 110 18.18 20.32 3.67
C PRO A 110 19.44 19.94 2.89
N GLU A 111 20.03 18.80 3.26
CA GLU A 111 21.25 18.26 2.68
C GLU A 111 21.03 16.80 2.27
N LEU A 112 21.47 16.44 1.06
CA LEU A 112 21.52 15.05 0.62
C LEU A 112 22.78 14.40 1.22
N LEU A 113 22.57 13.43 2.11
CA LEU A 113 23.66 12.69 2.76
C LEU A 113 24.07 11.43 2.01
N LEU A 114 23.11 10.77 1.36
CA LEU A 114 23.35 9.58 0.54
C LEU A 114 22.50 9.62 -0.71
N GLU A 115 23.14 9.37 -1.84
CA GLU A 115 22.48 9.08 -3.10
C GLU A 115 22.01 7.62 -3.09
N GLY A 116 20.73 7.39 -3.36
CA GLY A 116 20.14 6.05 -3.39
C GLY A 116 20.25 5.42 -4.78
N SER A 117 19.41 4.43 -5.03
CA SER A 117 19.19 3.91 -6.38
C SER A 117 17.74 4.05 -6.79
N TYR A 118 17.56 4.17 -8.10
CA TYR A 118 16.27 4.11 -8.76
C TYR A 118 15.86 2.65 -8.99
N GLY A 119 14.55 2.41 -9.03
CA GLY A 119 13.99 1.09 -9.27
C GLY A 119 14.00 0.15 -8.07
N PRO A 120 13.51 -1.09 -8.25
CA PRO A 120 13.31 -2.01 -7.15
C PRO A 120 14.66 -2.65 -6.78
N PRO A 121 14.98 -2.81 -5.48
CA PRO A 121 16.16 -3.57 -5.08
C PRO A 121 16.03 -5.00 -5.61
N ALA A 122 17.16 -5.65 -5.92
CA ALA A 122 17.17 -6.99 -6.54
C ALA A 122 16.32 -8.04 -5.80
N THR A 123 16.14 -7.89 -4.48
CA THR A 123 15.29 -8.73 -3.65
C THR A 123 13.80 -8.41 -3.74
N ALA A 124 13.41 -7.15 -3.97
CA ALA A 124 12.00 -6.78 -4.17
C ALA A 124 11.44 -7.37 -5.47
N ARG A 125 12.27 -7.54 -6.50
CA ARG A 125 11.90 -8.27 -7.73
C ARG A 125 11.47 -9.72 -7.49
N ARG A 126 11.81 -10.31 -6.34
CA ARG A 126 11.45 -11.70 -5.95
C ARG A 126 10.28 -11.76 -4.95
N CYS A 127 9.88 -10.64 -4.37
CA CYS A 127 8.82 -10.52 -3.35
C CYS A 127 7.68 -9.57 -3.78
N GLY A 128 7.59 -9.26 -5.08
CA GLY A 128 6.91 -8.10 -5.71
C GLY A 128 5.41 -7.91 -5.47
N VAL A 129 4.75 -8.81 -4.74
CA VAL A 129 3.29 -8.76 -4.51
C VAL A 129 2.84 -7.51 -3.76
N LEU A 130 3.68 -6.97 -2.86
CA LEU A 130 3.28 -5.86 -1.99
C LEU A 130 3.09 -4.55 -2.75
N THR A 131 3.97 -4.23 -3.69
CA THR A 131 3.81 -3.05 -4.57
C THR A 131 2.52 -3.21 -5.36
N ARG A 132 2.34 -4.35 -6.01
CA ARG A 132 1.16 -4.62 -6.83
C ARG A 132 -0.15 -4.55 -6.06
N ILE A 133 -0.18 -5.06 -4.82
CA ILE A 133 -1.36 -4.90 -3.93
C ILE A 133 -1.71 -3.43 -3.73
N LYS A 134 -0.72 -2.56 -3.52
CA LYS A 134 -0.98 -1.13 -3.30
C LYS A 134 -1.42 -0.43 -4.58
N GLU A 135 -0.85 -0.79 -5.72
CA GLU A 135 -1.27 -0.27 -7.03
C GLU A 135 -2.72 -0.64 -7.33
N GLU A 136 -3.13 -1.88 -7.09
CA GLU A 136 -4.53 -2.29 -7.23
C GLU A 136 -5.44 -1.61 -6.20
N LEU A 137 -4.97 -1.36 -4.98
CA LEU A 137 -5.73 -0.57 -4.00
C LEU A 137 -5.90 0.89 -4.41
N LEU A 138 -4.87 1.49 -5.03
CA LEU A 138 -4.96 2.84 -5.59
C LEU A 138 -5.91 2.90 -6.78
N PHE A 139 -5.88 1.89 -7.66
CA PHE A 139 -6.84 1.77 -8.75
C PHE A 139 -8.28 1.59 -8.24
N ALA A 140 -8.47 0.78 -7.21
CA ALA A 140 -9.75 0.65 -6.53
C ALA A 140 -10.24 1.97 -5.91
N TRP A 141 -9.33 2.74 -5.32
CA TRP A 141 -9.64 4.04 -4.76
C TRP A 141 -10.02 5.05 -5.85
N SER A 142 -9.24 5.14 -6.93
CA SER A 142 -9.52 6.08 -8.02
C SER A 142 -10.87 5.84 -8.69
N LEU A 143 -11.25 4.57 -8.88
CA LEU A 143 -12.57 4.20 -9.40
C LEU A 143 -13.69 4.53 -8.41
N ALA A 144 -13.46 4.31 -7.12
CA ALA A 144 -14.46 4.62 -6.09
C ALA A 144 -14.71 6.12 -5.95
N THR A 145 -13.69 6.96 -6.14
CA THR A 145 -13.75 8.42 -6.02
C THR A 145 -13.96 9.14 -7.34
N ALA A 146 -14.22 8.42 -8.44
CA ALA A 146 -14.49 9.04 -9.73
C ALA A 146 -15.77 9.89 -9.66
N SER A 147 -15.72 11.09 -10.23
CA SER A 147 -16.88 12.00 -10.31
C SER A 147 -17.96 11.47 -11.25
N THR A 148 -17.57 10.71 -12.28
CA THR A 148 -18.49 10.05 -13.19
C THR A 148 -18.85 8.66 -12.65
N PRO A 149 -20.15 8.32 -12.52
CA PRO A 149 -20.59 7.01 -12.10
C PRO A 149 -20.00 5.90 -12.97
N ASN A 150 -19.52 4.82 -12.35
CA ASN A 150 -18.95 3.68 -13.06
C ASN A 150 -19.45 2.31 -12.55
N PRO A 151 -19.35 1.23 -13.35
CA PRO A 151 -19.81 -0.10 -12.95
C PRO A 151 -19.14 -0.64 -11.68
N TYR A 152 -17.90 -0.25 -11.41
CA TYR A 152 -17.19 -0.66 -10.19
C TYR A 152 -17.84 -0.09 -8.92
N GLN A 153 -18.32 1.16 -8.94
CA GLN A 153 -19.06 1.75 -7.82
C GLN A 153 -20.36 0.99 -7.53
N GLN A 154 -21.05 0.50 -8.57
CA GLN A 154 -22.25 -0.33 -8.42
C GLN A 154 -21.93 -1.68 -7.78
N GLN A 155 -20.86 -2.35 -8.22
CA GLN A 155 -20.39 -3.60 -7.60
C GLN A 155 -19.99 -3.40 -6.13
N LEU A 156 -19.30 -2.29 -5.84
CA LEU A 156 -18.90 -1.95 -4.48
C LEU A 156 -20.13 -1.73 -3.58
N ALA A 157 -21.14 -1.02 -4.08
CA ALA A 157 -22.41 -0.81 -3.37
C ALA A 157 -23.13 -2.15 -3.09
N ALA A 158 -23.24 -3.02 -4.09
CA ALA A 158 -23.84 -4.35 -3.93
C ALA A 158 -23.10 -5.20 -2.88
N ARG A 159 -21.77 -5.19 -2.90
CA ARG A 159 -20.94 -5.90 -1.90
C ARG A 159 -21.14 -5.33 -0.49
N ASN A 160 -21.21 -4.01 -0.36
CA ASN A 160 -21.43 -3.36 0.94
C ASN A 160 -22.84 -3.63 1.48
N ALA A 161 -23.86 -3.72 0.62
CA ALA A 161 -25.21 -4.09 1.01
C ALA A 161 -25.26 -5.49 1.66
N ILE A 162 -24.58 -6.48 1.06
CA ILE A 162 -24.46 -7.84 1.63
C ILE A 162 -23.76 -7.80 2.99
N LYS A 163 -22.65 -7.07 3.12
CA LYS A 163 -21.92 -6.94 4.39
C LYS A 163 -22.80 -6.31 5.48
N ASN A 164 -23.52 -5.25 5.14
CA ASN A 164 -24.41 -4.57 6.07
C ASN A 164 -25.55 -5.51 6.52
N GLN A 165 -26.12 -6.29 5.60
CA GLN A 165 -27.14 -7.27 5.92
C GLN A 165 -26.59 -8.37 6.86
N THR A 166 -25.37 -8.86 6.63
CA THR A 166 -24.72 -9.84 7.52
C THR A 166 -24.45 -9.25 8.89
N ALA A 167 -23.87 -8.05 8.96
CA ALA A 167 -23.61 -7.35 10.22
C ALA A 167 -24.90 -7.10 11.01
N GLN A 168 -25.99 -6.73 10.33
CA GLN A 168 -27.30 -6.54 10.93
C GLN A 168 -27.86 -7.85 11.51
N LYS A 169 -27.70 -8.98 10.80
CA LYS A 169 -28.09 -10.31 11.31
C LYS A 169 -27.27 -10.72 12.53
N GLU A 170 -25.97 -10.46 12.55
CA GLU A 170 -25.10 -10.75 13.70
C GLU A 170 -25.45 -9.89 14.92
N TRP A 171 -25.66 -8.59 14.72
CA TRP A 171 -26.12 -7.68 15.76
C TRP A 171 -27.48 -8.13 16.34
N ALA A 172 -28.44 -8.48 15.48
CA ALA A 172 -29.75 -8.97 15.90
C ALA A 172 -29.68 -10.30 16.67
N LYS A 173 -28.76 -11.21 16.33
CA LYS A 173 -28.54 -12.46 17.10
C LYS A 173 -27.99 -12.20 18.51
N ASN A 174 -27.21 -11.14 18.68
CA ASN A 174 -26.61 -10.75 19.96
C ASN A 174 -27.59 -9.98 20.87
N LEU A 175 -28.71 -9.48 20.31
CA LEU A 175 -29.84 -8.95 21.07
C LEU A 175 -30.76 -10.09 21.54
N LYS A 176 -30.30 -10.96 22.43
CA LYS A 176 -31.23 -11.86 23.12
C LYS A 176 -32.02 -11.05 24.17
N PRO A 177 -33.36 -11.12 24.21
CA PRO A 177 -34.15 -10.49 25.25
C PRO A 177 -33.99 -11.31 26.54
N GLY A 178 -33.07 -10.88 27.40
CA GLY A 178 -32.77 -11.57 28.65
C GLY A 178 -31.41 -11.18 29.20
N GLY A 179 -31.31 -9.98 29.75
CA GLY A 179 -30.10 -9.46 30.36
C GLY A 179 -30.23 -7.97 30.57
N GLY A 180 -30.97 -7.58 31.61
CA GLY A 180 -31.02 -6.19 32.04
C GLY A 180 -29.59 -5.67 32.24
N ILE A 181 -29.30 -4.48 31.73
CA ILE A 181 -28.14 -3.73 32.16
C ILE A 181 -28.38 -3.43 33.64
N THR A 182 -27.81 -4.23 34.54
CA THR A 182 -27.72 -3.85 35.94
C THR A 182 -26.63 -2.78 36.02
N PRO A 183 -26.94 -1.51 36.30
CA PRO A 183 -25.89 -0.55 36.58
C PRO A 183 -25.19 -1.00 37.86
N ALA A 184 -23.88 -1.23 37.79
CA ALA A 184 -23.05 -1.44 38.95
C ALA A 184 -23.04 -0.13 39.76
N ILE A 185 -23.88 -0.04 40.78
CA ILE A 185 -23.74 0.96 41.84
C ILE A 185 -22.63 0.42 42.74
N GLU A 186 -21.42 0.95 42.57
CA GLU A 186 -20.35 0.80 43.55
C GLU A 186 -20.72 1.61 44.79
N THR A 187 -21.17 0.93 45.85
CA THR A 187 -21.21 1.49 47.19
C THR A 187 -19.77 1.57 47.73
N VAL A 188 -19.20 2.78 47.69
CA VAL A 188 -18.03 3.14 48.50
C VAL A 188 -18.50 3.25 49.95
N ARG A 189 -17.79 2.56 50.84
CA ARG A 189 -18.00 2.58 52.30
C ARG A 189 -17.74 3.94 52.91
#